data_AF-A0A0D3G0W1-F1
#
_entry.id   AF-A0A0D3G0W1-F1
#
_cell.length_a   1.000
_cell.length_b   1.000
_cell.length_c   1.000
_cell.angle_alpha   90.00
_cell.angle_beta   90.00
_cell.angle_gamma   90.00
#
_symmetry.space_group_name_H-M   'P 1'
#
loop_
_entity.id
_entity.type
_entity.pdbx_description
1 polymer ?
#
loop_
_entity_poly.entity_id
_entity_poly.type
_entity_poly.pdbx_seq_one_letter_code
_entity_poly.pdbx_strand_id
1 'polypeptide(L)'
;MEMMEVVATEIMDAALHVAVAGRTLAVAERDGTHDPATGHALTGSWLWDSSLVLASHLASCIHHHHLRGATVLELGAGTGLPGIAAVACLGAARCVLTDDCIDVLREQGFEVVEVDRVTRPLLRDPEQAADFAVYRLFRRTTSPSIVSNPTPITTAGC
;
A
#
# COMPACT_ATOMS: atom_id res chain seq x y z
N MET A 1 -16.87 -20.24 -48.37
CA MET A 1 -16.05 -20.68 -47.22
C MET A 1 -15.09 -19.56 -46.95
N GLU A 2 -15.51 -18.64 -46.10
CA GLU A 2 -14.69 -17.51 -45.70
C GLU A 2 -15.19 -17.10 -44.31
N MET A 3 -14.31 -16.50 -43.53
CA MET A 3 -14.47 -16.02 -42.16
C MET A 3 -14.16 -17.04 -41.05
N MET A 4 -12.87 -17.12 -40.69
CA MET A 4 -12.49 -17.15 -39.27
C MET A 4 -11.24 -16.28 -39.11
N GLU A 5 -11.44 -14.97 -39.21
CA GLU A 5 -10.50 -14.01 -38.64
C GLU A 5 -10.75 -14.04 -37.12
N VAL A 6 -9.90 -14.78 -36.41
CA VAL A 6 -9.82 -14.70 -34.95
C VAL A 6 -9.23 -13.33 -34.65
N VAL A 7 -10.10 -12.32 -34.59
CA VAL A 7 -9.79 -11.08 -33.89
C VAL A 7 -9.71 -11.47 -32.43
N ALA A 8 -8.52 -11.92 -32.01
CA ALA A 8 -8.12 -11.84 -30.62
C ALA A 8 -8.11 -10.34 -30.32
N THR A 9 -9.26 -9.84 -29.87
CA THR A 9 -9.38 -8.53 -29.26
C THR A 9 -8.37 -8.53 -28.12
N GLU A 10 -7.20 -7.95 -28.36
CA GLU A 10 -6.30 -7.53 -27.30
C GLU A 10 -7.17 -6.71 -26.35
N ILE A 11 -7.45 -7.25 -25.16
CA ILE A 11 -8.05 -6.49 -24.08
C ILE A 11 -6.98 -5.45 -23.72
N MET A 12 -7.03 -4.31 -24.37
CA MET A 12 -6.30 -3.12 -23.97
C MET A 12 -6.86 -2.76 -22.59
N ASP A 13 -6.13 -3.11 -21.52
CA ASP A 13 -6.34 -2.54 -20.18
C ASP A 13 -6.37 -1.01 -20.36
N ALA A 14 -7.58 -0.43 -20.37
CA ALA A 14 -7.75 0.99 -20.60
C ALA A 14 -7.20 1.74 -19.39
N ALA A 15 -6.03 2.36 -19.55
CA ALA A 15 -5.43 3.11 -18.46
C ALA A 15 -6.26 4.37 -18.15
N LEU A 16 -6.63 4.52 -16.88
CA LEU A 16 -7.21 5.74 -16.33
C LEU A 16 -6.12 6.82 -16.28
N HIS A 17 -6.44 8.03 -16.71
CA HIS A 17 -5.50 9.15 -16.68
C HIS A 17 -5.87 10.11 -15.56
N VAL A 18 -5.02 10.21 -14.54
CA VAL A 18 -5.26 11.01 -13.34
C VAL A 18 -4.29 12.17 -13.28
N ALA A 19 -4.82 13.40 -13.15
CA ALA A 19 -4.00 14.59 -12.98
C ALA A 19 -3.66 14.82 -11.49
N VAL A 20 -2.36 14.89 -11.16
CA VAL A 20 -1.86 15.20 -9.82
C VAL A 20 -0.77 16.26 -9.90
N ALA A 21 -0.96 17.38 -9.19
CA ALA A 21 -0.05 18.54 -9.18
C ALA A 21 0.41 19.00 -10.60
N GLY A 22 -0.53 18.99 -11.56
CA GLY A 22 -0.26 19.41 -12.94
C GLY A 22 0.46 18.37 -13.81
N ARG A 23 0.65 17.14 -13.32
CA ARG A 23 1.17 16.00 -14.10
C ARG A 23 0.09 14.94 -14.28
N THR A 24 0.09 14.29 -15.44
CA THR A 24 -0.83 13.17 -15.72
C THR A 24 -0.14 11.85 -15.44
N LEU A 25 -0.76 11.03 -14.60
CA LEU A 25 -0.35 9.67 -14.28
C LEU A 25 -1.32 8.69 -14.94
N ALA A 26 -0.80 7.72 -15.68
CA ALA A 26 -1.58 6.62 -16.22
C ALA A 26 -1.66 5.50 -15.18
N VAL A 27 -2.88 5.08 -14.85
CA VAL A 27 -3.17 4.02 -13.87
C VAL A 27 -3.90 2.90 -14.60
N ALA A 28 -3.30 1.72 -14.65
CA ALA A 28 -3.96 0.53 -15.17
C ALA A 28 -4.74 -0.15 -14.06
N GLU A 29 -6.01 -0.48 -14.33
CA GLU A 29 -6.78 -1.41 -13.52
C GLU A 29 -6.72 -2.79 -14.17
N ARG A 30 -6.94 -3.84 -13.37
CA ARG A 30 -7.16 -5.19 -13.89
C ARG A 30 -8.49 -5.73 -13.41
N ASP A 31 -9.40 -5.96 -14.35
CA ASP A 31 -10.69 -6.59 -14.07
C ASP A 31 -10.58 -8.12 -14.09
N GLY A 32 -11.54 -8.79 -13.46
CA GLY A 32 -11.64 -10.24 -13.47
C GLY A 32 -10.55 -10.99 -12.70
N THR A 33 -9.72 -10.28 -11.92
CA THR A 33 -8.74 -10.89 -11.02
C THR A 33 -9.42 -11.32 -9.73
N HIS A 34 -9.28 -12.60 -9.37
CA HIS A 34 -9.91 -13.20 -8.20
C HIS A 34 -8.89 -14.01 -7.40
N ASP A 35 -9.09 -14.07 -6.09
CA ASP A 35 -8.36 -14.96 -5.20
C ASP A 35 -8.77 -16.41 -5.52
N PRO A 36 -7.83 -17.30 -5.88
CA PRO A 36 -8.15 -18.68 -6.23
C PRO A 36 -8.70 -19.51 -5.05
N ALA A 37 -8.44 -19.12 -3.80
CA ALA A 37 -8.89 -19.84 -2.61
C ALA A 37 -10.32 -19.46 -2.21
N THR A 38 -10.68 -18.17 -2.32
CA THR A 38 -11.98 -17.65 -1.87
C THR A 38 -12.94 -17.35 -3.01
N GLY A 39 -12.43 -17.20 -4.24
CA GLY A 39 -13.19 -16.69 -5.39
C GLY A 39 -13.53 -15.21 -5.29
N HIS A 40 -13.10 -14.52 -4.23
CA HIS A 40 -13.36 -13.09 -4.03
C HIS A 40 -12.53 -12.23 -4.99
N ALA A 41 -13.04 -11.06 -5.33
CA ALA A 41 -12.33 -10.12 -6.20
C ALA A 41 -11.02 -9.66 -5.55
N LEU A 42 -9.93 -9.61 -6.32
CA LEU A 42 -8.67 -8.99 -5.89
C LEU A 42 -8.78 -7.48 -6.02
N THR A 43 -9.41 -6.85 -5.03
CA THR A 43 -9.74 -5.43 -5.05
C THR A 43 -8.53 -4.47 -5.07
N GLY A 44 -7.31 -4.97 -4.77
CA GLY A 44 -6.06 -4.22 -4.94
C GLY A 44 -5.72 -3.89 -6.40
N SER A 45 -6.36 -4.58 -7.36
CA SER A 45 -6.20 -4.35 -8.80
C SER A 45 -6.93 -3.12 -9.33
N TRP A 46 -7.69 -2.42 -8.49
CA TRP A 46 -8.52 -1.28 -8.87
C TRP A 46 -8.04 0.01 -8.24
N LEU A 47 -8.33 1.12 -8.91
CA LEU A 47 -8.12 2.44 -8.38
C LEU A 47 -9.30 2.83 -7.49
N TRP A 48 -9.04 2.94 -6.19
CA TRP A 48 -10.04 3.35 -5.21
C TRP A 48 -10.19 4.88 -5.15
N ASP A 49 -11.40 5.37 -4.92
CA ASP A 49 -11.67 6.81 -4.77
C ASP A 49 -10.83 7.45 -3.65
N SER A 50 -10.60 6.73 -2.54
CA SER A 50 -9.74 7.19 -1.45
C SER A 50 -8.30 7.44 -1.91
N SER A 51 -7.82 6.69 -2.91
CA SER A 51 -6.50 6.88 -3.52
C SER A 51 -6.42 8.20 -4.29
N LEU A 52 -7.48 8.56 -5.03
CA LEU A 52 -7.59 9.85 -5.73
C LEU A 52 -7.60 11.02 -4.73
N VAL A 53 -8.39 10.87 -3.66
CA VAL A 53 -8.50 11.86 -2.59
C VAL A 53 -7.16 12.04 -1.88
N LEU A 54 -6.47 10.96 -1.53
CA LEU A 54 -5.17 11.02 -0.86
C LEU A 54 -4.10 11.66 -1.75
N ALA A 55 -4.00 11.28 -3.02
CA ALA A 55 -3.06 11.88 -3.95
C ALA A 55 -3.29 13.40 -4.10
N SER A 56 -4.56 13.81 -4.20
CA SER A 56 -4.95 15.23 -4.27
C SER A 56 -4.63 15.97 -2.97
N HIS A 57 -4.87 15.34 -1.82
CA HIS A 57 -4.57 15.90 -0.51
C HIS A 57 -3.06 16.13 -0.31
N LEU A 58 -2.23 15.15 -0.67
CA LEU A 58 -0.76 15.28 -0.62
C LEU A 58 -0.25 16.37 -1.56
N ALA A 59 -0.89 16.54 -2.72
CA ALA A 59 -0.57 17.59 -3.68
C ALA A 59 -0.97 19.00 -3.23
N SER A 60 -1.82 19.13 -2.21
CA SER A 60 -2.19 20.43 -1.66
C SER A 60 -0.99 21.14 -1.02
N CYS A 61 -0.97 22.47 -1.10
CA CYS A 61 0.17 23.29 -0.66
C CYS A 61 0.60 23.06 0.80
N ILE A 62 -0.32 22.62 1.65
CA ILE A 62 -0.08 22.36 3.07
C ILE A 62 0.87 21.17 3.26
N HIS A 63 0.79 20.15 2.39
CA HIS A 63 1.51 18.89 2.56
C HIS A 63 2.67 18.71 1.58
N HIS A 64 2.67 19.47 0.48
CA HIS A 64 3.69 19.40 -0.56
C HIS A 64 5.13 19.54 -0.01
N HIS A 65 5.35 20.34 1.03
CA HIS A 65 6.69 20.54 1.60
C HIS A 65 7.20 19.34 2.40
N HIS A 66 6.33 18.53 3.00
CA HIS A 66 6.75 17.39 3.82
C HIS A 66 7.29 16.23 2.97
N LEU A 67 6.90 16.14 1.71
CA LEU A 67 7.31 15.05 0.83
C LEU A 67 8.61 15.33 0.09
N ARG A 68 9.02 16.60 -0.07
CA ARG A 68 10.26 16.93 -0.80
C ARG A 68 11.48 16.30 -0.14
N GLY A 69 12.18 15.44 -0.88
CA GLY A 69 13.34 14.70 -0.38
C GLY A 69 13.02 13.56 0.58
N ALA A 70 11.75 13.30 0.89
CA ALA A 70 11.35 12.28 1.85
C ALA A 70 11.56 10.86 1.31
N THR A 71 11.75 9.92 2.23
CA THR A 71 11.57 8.48 2.00
C THR A 71 10.17 8.10 2.47
N VAL A 72 9.35 7.58 1.56
CA VAL A 72 7.95 7.23 1.81
C VAL A 72 7.77 5.71 1.79
N LEU A 73 6.88 5.21 2.65
CA LEU A 73 6.36 3.84 2.63
C LEU A 73 4.84 3.94 2.51
N GLU A 74 4.26 3.28 1.52
CA GLU A 74 2.81 3.16 1.35
C GLU A 74 2.36 1.73 1.65
N LEU A 75 1.34 1.59 2.50
CA LEU A 75 0.75 0.31 2.89
C LEU A 75 -0.61 0.17 2.24
N GLY A 76 -0.89 -0.98 1.63
CA GLY A 76 -2.12 -1.20 0.87
C GLY A 76 -2.17 -0.30 -0.38
N ALA A 77 -1.06 -0.28 -1.12
CA ALA A 77 -0.87 0.64 -2.24
C ALA A 77 -1.83 0.37 -3.40
N GLY A 78 -2.31 -0.87 -3.58
CA GLY A 78 -3.10 -1.29 -4.72
C GLY A 78 -2.42 -0.93 -6.04
N THR A 79 -3.05 -0.06 -6.82
CA THR A 79 -2.48 0.50 -8.06
C THR A 79 -1.33 1.49 -7.85
N GLY A 80 -1.11 1.96 -6.63
CA GLY A 80 0.06 2.74 -6.21
C GLY A 80 0.00 4.24 -6.49
N LEU A 81 -1.16 4.79 -6.88
CA LEU A 81 -1.28 6.19 -7.28
C LEU A 81 -0.69 7.20 -6.27
N PRO A 82 -0.96 7.15 -4.95
CA PRO A 82 -0.50 8.18 -4.02
C PRO A 82 1.02 8.17 -3.84
N GLY A 83 1.62 6.99 -3.69
CA GLY A 83 3.07 6.84 -3.58
C GLY A 83 3.82 7.15 -4.88
N ILE A 84 3.25 6.79 -6.04
CA ILE A 84 3.80 7.20 -7.35
C ILE A 84 3.73 8.73 -7.47
N ALA A 85 2.60 9.35 -7.13
CA ALA A 85 2.47 10.80 -7.13
C ALA A 85 3.46 11.48 -6.19
N ALA A 86 3.72 10.90 -5.01
CA ALA A 86 4.71 11.44 -4.06
C ALA A 86 6.09 11.61 -4.70
N VAL A 87 6.56 10.63 -5.48
CA VAL A 87 7.85 10.70 -6.18
C VAL A 87 7.74 11.52 -7.47
N ALA A 88 6.81 11.13 -8.35
CA ALA A 88 6.73 11.65 -9.70
C ALA A 88 6.21 13.09 -9.77
N CYS A 89 5.44 13.55 -8.78
CA CYS A 89 4.79 14.87 -8.80
C CYS A 89 5.25 15.78 -7.66
N LEU A 90 5.54 15.23 -6.48
CA LEU A 90 5.71 16.02 -5.25
C LEU A 90 7.16 16.11 -4.75
N GLY A 91 8.06 15.34 -5.36
CA GLY A 91 9.51 15.43 -5.13
C GLY A 91 10.03 14.58 -3.97
N ALA A 92 9.31 13.53 -3.56
CA ALA A 92 9.87 12.50 -2.69
C ALA A 92 11.10 11.86 -3.33
N ALA A 93 12.12 11.58 -2.53
CA ALA A 93 13.36 10.97 -3.00
C ALA A 93 13.13 9.50 -3.39
N ARG A 94 12.28 8.80 -2.63
CA ARG A 94 11.84 7.43 -2.91
C ARG A 94 10.51 7.13 -2.26
N CYS A 95 9.76 6.21 -2.86
CA CYS A 95 8.59 5.59 -2.25
C CYS A 95 8.68 4.07 -2.42
N VAL A 96 8.45 3.34 -1.33
CA VAL A 96 8.27 1.89 -1.34
C VAL A 96 6.78 1.61 -1.29
N LEU A 97 6.24 1.03 -2.36
CA LEU A 97 4.84 0.64 -2.46
C LEU A 97 4.72 -0.80 -1.96
N THR A 98 3.85 -1.02 -0.98
CA THR A 98 3.60 -2.36 -0.45
C THR A 98 2.11 -2.66 -0.46
N ASP A 99 1.79 -3.90 -0.80
CA ASP A 99 0.46 -4.46 -0.71
C ASP A 99 0.55 -5.84 -0.04
N ASP A 100 -0.56 -6.30 0.53
CA ASP A 100 -0.66 -7.55 1.32
C ASP A 100 0.57 -7.85 2.21
N CYS A 101 0.98 -6.86 3.01
CA CYS A 101 2.28 -6.86 3.70
C CYS A 101 2.20 -7.23 5.19
N ILE A 102 1.09 -7.81 5.65
CA ILE A 102 0.84 -8.04 7.08
C ILE A 102 1.89 -8.97 7.71
N ASP A 103 2.27 -10.05 7.03
CA ASP A 103 3.27 -10.97 7.55
C ASP A 103 4.68 -10.36 7.52
N VAL A 104 5.00 -9.61 6.47
CA VAL A 104 6.26 -8.85 6.40
C VAL A 104 6.36 -7.86 7.56
N LEU A 105 5.29 -7.13 7.88
CA LEU A 105 5.28 -6.20 9.01
C LEU A 105 5.56 -6.92 10.34
N ARG A 106 4.98 -8.12 10.54
CA ARG A 106 5.27 -8.96 11.72
C ARG A 106 6.73 -9.38 11.79
N GLU A 107 7.30 -9.84 10.68
CA GLU A 107 8.71 -10.22 10.57
C GLU A 107 9.65 -9.04 10.87
N GLN A 108 9.28 -7.83 10.46
CA GLN A 108 10.02 -6.60 10.75
C GLN A 108 9.82 -6.08 12.18
N GLY A 109 9.15 -6.85 13.05
CA GLY A 109 9.01 -6.54 14.47
C GLY A 109 7.88 -5.58 14.81
N PHE A 110 6.95 -5.32 13.89
CA PHE A 110 5.70 -4.65 14.23
C PHE A 110 4.77 -5.64 14.93
N GLU A 111 4.14 -5.18 16.00
CA GLU A 111 2.96 -5.84 16.53
C GLU A 111 1.77 -5.43 15.66
N VAL A 112 1.11 -6.44 15.08
CA VAL A 112 -0.02 -6.26 14.18
C VAL A 112 -1.24 -6.93 14.78
N VAL A 113 -2.24 -6.13 15.15
CA VAL A 113 -3.49 -6.59 15.75
C VAL A 113 -4.61 -6.42 14.74
N GLU A 114 -5.25 -7.52 14.32
CA GLU A 114 -6.51 -7.45 13.57
C GLU A 114 -7.61 -6.99 14.52
N VAL A 115 -8.26 -5.88 14.18
CA VAL A 115 -9.30 -5.24 14.99
C VAL A 115 -10.68 -5.70 14.54
N ASP A 116 -10.88 -5.82 13.23
CA ASP A 116 -12.14 -6.22 12.63
C ASP A 116 -11.90 -6.83 11.25
N ARG A 117 -12.81 -7.70 10.83
CA ARG A 117 -12.85 -8.26 9.48
C ARG A 117 -14.29 -8.44 9.04
N VAL A 118 -14.60 -7.89 7.88
CA VAL A 118 -15.94 -7.96 7.30
C VAL A 118 -15.86 -8.42 5.85
N THR A 119 -16.68 -9.39 5.49
CA THR A 119 -16.96 -9.70 4.09
C THR A 119 -18.16 -8.86 3.65
N ARG A 120 -18.02 -8.11 2.57
CA ARG A 120 -19.10 -7.26 2.05
C ARG A 120 -19.19 -7.35 0.52
N PRO A 121 -20.40 -7.27 -0.04
CA PRO A 121 -20.57 -7.08 -1.47
C PRO A 121 -19.87 -5.81 -1.95
N LEU A 122 -19.33 -5.85 -3.16
CA LEU A 122 -18.64 -4.71 -3.76
C LEU A 122 -19.65 -3.74 -4.35
N LEU A 123 -19.41 -2.43 -4.19
CA LEU A 123 -20.25 -1.43 -4.82
C LEU A 123 -20.09 -1.44 -6.35
N ARG A 124 -18.88 -1.74 -6.83
CA ARG A 124 -18.54 -1.86 -8.26
C ARG A 124 -19.27 -3.02 -8.92
N ASP A 125 -19.40 -4.14 -8.22
CA ASP A 125 -20.10 -5.33 -8.67
C ASP A 125 -20.78 -6.02 -7.46
N PRO A 126 -22.10 -5.85 -7.29
CA PRO A 126 -22.84 -6.43 -6.17
C PRO A 126 -22.89 -7.96 -6.17
N GLU A 127 -22.58 -8.62 -7.29
CA GLU A 127 -22.49 -10.09 -7.36
C GLU A 127 -21.17 -10.62 -6.78
N GLN A 128 -20.18 -9.74 -6.62
CA GLN A 128 -18.89 -10.05 -6.02
C GLN A 128 -18.80 -9.54 -4.58
N ALA A 129 -17.99 -10.22 -3.79
CA ALA A 129 -17.64 -9.82 -2.42
C ALA A 129 -16.13 -9.75 -2.24
N ALA A 130 -15.72 -9.00 -1.22
CA ALA A 130 -14.34 -8.96 -0.75
C ALA A 130 -14.28 -8.91 0.77
N ASP A 131 -13.13 -9.34 1.31
CA ASP A 131 -12.82 -9.27 2.72
C ASP A 131 -12.06 -7.98 3.03
N PHE A 132 -12.60 -7.19 3.94
CA PHE A 132 -12.00 -5.97 4.45
C PHE A 132 -11.58 -6.18 5.89
N ALA A 133 -10.28 -6.07 6.17
CA ALA A 133 -9.75 -6.20 7.51
C ALA A 133 -9.13 -4.87 7.97
N VAL A 134 -9.37 -4.52 9.23
CA VAL A 134 -8.78 -3.36 9.88
C VAL A 134 -7.69 -3.84 10.80
N TYR A 135 -6.48 -3.35 10.60
CA TYR A 135 -5.33 -3.68 11.46
C TYR A 135 -4.86 -2.45 12.23
N ARG A 136 -4.45 -2.68 13.47
CA ARG A 136 -3.69 -1.71 14.27
C ARG A 136 -2.23 -2.16 14.32
N LEU A 137 -1.34 -1.26 13.92
CA LEU A 137 0.10 -1.49 13.86
C LEU A 137 0.79 -0.75 15.00
N PHE A 138 1.64 -1.45 15.75
CA PHE A 138 2.50 -0.86 16.76
C PHE A 138 3.95 -1.22 16.46
N ARG A 139 4.82 -0.22 16.40
CA ARG A 139 6.26 -0.49 16.37
C ARG A 139 6.69 -0.88 17.78
N ARG A 140 7.18 -2.11 17.98
CA ARG A 140 7.80 -2.49 19.24
C ARG A 140 9.03 -1.61 19.43
N THR A 141 8.96 -0.65 20.36
CA THR A 141 10.15 0.04 20.83
C THR A 141 10.95 -0.96 21.65
N THR A 142 11.96 -1.57 21.06
CA THR A 142 13.04 -2.20 21.83
C THR A 142 13.68 -1.09 22.66
N SER A 143 13.42 -1.05 23.97
CA SER A 143 14.31 -0.35 24.89
C SER A 143 15.72 -0.94 24.66
N PRO A 144 16.78 -0.12 24.52
CA PRO A 144 18.12 -0.66 24.51
C PRO A 144 18.30 -1.41 25.82
N SER A 145 18.60 -2.71 25.73
CA SER A 145 18.96 -3.53 26.88
C SER A 145 20.11 -2.83 27.60
N ILE A 146 19.87 -2.42 28.84
CA ILE A 146 20.94 -2.00 29.75
C ILE A 146 21.84 -3.23 29.90
N VAL A 147 22.99 -3.20 29.23
CA VAL A 147 24.08 -4.14 29.50
C VAL A 147 24.58 -3.78 30.90
N SER A 148 24.07 -4.46 31.92
CA SER A 148 24.67 -4.45 33.26
C SER A 148 26.00 -5.18 33.16
N ASN A 149 27.09 -4.44 32.97
CA ASN A 149 28.43 -4.98 33.10
C ASN A 149 28.71 -5.15 34.60
N PRO A 150 28.96 -6.35 35.14
CA PRO A 150 29.36 -6.47 36.54
C PRO A 150 30.83 -6.03 36.66
N THR A 151 31.06 -4.90 37.32
CA THR A 151 32.40 -4.47 37.75
C THR A 151 32.95 -5.49 38.75
N PRO A 152 34.19 -6.00 38.60
CA PRO A 152 34.77 -6.87 39.62
C PRO A 152 35.10 -6.05 40.87
N ILE A 153 34.55 -6.47 42.01
CA ILE A 153 34.91 -5.94 43.33
C ILE A 153 36.37 -6.31 43.59
N THR A 154 37.25 -5.30 43.60
CA THR A 154 38.57 -5.40 44.22
C THR A 154 38.55 -4.51 45.44
N THR A 155 38.64 -5.10 46.63
CA THR A 155 39.08 -4.35 47.82
C THR A 155 40.06 -5.23 48.57
N ALA A 156 41.34 -4.89 48.38
CA ALA A 156 42.43 -5.28 49.24
C ALA A 156 42.25 -4.63 50.62
N GLY A 157 42.71 -5.32 51.66
CA GLY A 157 42.50 -4.93 53.04
C GLY A 157 43.18 -3.62 53.46
N CYS A 158 42.59 -3.04 54.51
CA CYS A 158 43.21 -2.68 55.79
C CYS A 158 42.12 -2.82 56.86
#